data_AF-A0A8S3T4C0-F1
#
_entry.id   AF-A0A8S3T4C0-F1
#
_cell.length_a   1.000
_cell.length_b   1.000
_cell.length_c   1.000
_cell.angle_alpha   90.00
_cell.angle_beta   90.00
_cell.angle_gamma   90.00
#
_symmetry.space_group_name_H-M   'P 1'
#
loop_
_entity.id
_entity.type
_entity.pdbx_description
1 polymer ?
#
loop_
_entity_poly.entity_id
_entity_poly.type
_entity_poly.pdbx_seq_one_letter_code
_entity_poly.pdbx_strand_id
1 'polypeptide(L)'
;MELQTLSSPLHKKELVVRLTDERDLFFLYTLRLGEEDFQRFILHFVSQGSYTNERTTGMLNVIETNPFKHLTHLSLKFIPGTDSDVKKYLADCLKQLKDTNALLQQRLEHTDTDLNQRLQQTQETLSSKTIELDNHKAEWSARLNEMSAKHKNEMATEKEKMLQMQSNFQQKQERDRKDLEQAHMKIVKQLESRLYEFEGSNKDLTDRKYKAESSIRELKSKLSSLEEEHLRAKQELQSLRKQNTTLDSEYHEQEKLINQMRTKLAVLEQEMKDKENLIAKSSDLLGSEQDQKRKYEEELDGRVREKQRLENKVKAMSEELMKGNEIIKKLQGEIKNYHAKIKLRNQIATEQEKLLGDKDHELEKLRQDLATTKNTLKTTDDENKKLSENLETTIKKLEESKQLLKTNENVINWLNKQINETQMTHQRLGTFEMPGATSKFRPTGNAVHNYSTSSYGSAGSHTDSHHYNSGVGVPRNYPNRQPQVVGSQQTTKKIIPTDNSQDLIITQDNSKKSQQTT
;
A
#
# COMPACT_ATOMS: atom_id res chain seq x y z
N MET A 1 20.97 -211.83 -21.28
CA MET A 1 20.90 -211.30 -22.67
C MET A 1 20.21 -209.96 -22.60
N GLU A 2 20.77 -208.93 -23.23
CA GLU A 2 20.23 -207.58 -23.21
C GLU A 2 20.06 -207.10 -24.65
N LEU A 3 18.81 -206.82 -25.07
CA LEU A 3 18.54 -206.15 -26.34
C LEU A 3 18.44 -204.64 -26.06
N GLN A 4 19.47 -203.89 -26.45
CA GLN A 4 19.41 -202.43 -26.44
C GLN A 4 19.16 -201.91 -27.86
N THR A 5 17.97 -201.36 -28.10
CA THR A 5 17.70 -200.54 -29.29
C THR A 5 18.24 -199.14 -29.04
N LEU A 6 19.51 -198.91 -29.38
CA LEU A 6 20.17 -197.62 -29.16
C LEU A 6 19.71 -196.59 -30.19
N SER A 7 18.92 -195.62 -29.75
CA SER A 7 18.50 -194.47 -30.57
C SER A 7 19.58 -193.39 -30.54
N SER A 8 20.51 -193.44 -31.50
CA SER A 8 21.42 -192.33 -31.76
C SER A 8 20.63 -191.07 -32.19
N PRO A 9 21.09 -189.83 -31.90
CA PRO A 9 20.46 -188.60 -32.38
C PRO A 9 20.37 -188.52 -33.93
N LEU A 10 21.25 -189.24 -34.62
CA LEU A 10 21.12 -189.55 -36.05
C LEU A 10 20.36 -190.88 -36.18
N HIS A 11 19.21 -190.87 -36.85
CA HIS A 11 18.27 -191.99 -36.93
C HIS A 11 18.84 -193.20 -37.71
N LYS A 12 19.68 -194.01 -37.04
CA LYS A 12 20.03 -195.37 -37.44
C LYS A 12 19.64 -196.32 -36.31
N LYS A 13 18.74 -197.27 -36.56
CA LYS A 13 18.35 -198.30 -35.58
C LYS A 13 19.35 -199.45 -35.61
N GLU A 14 20.37 -199.38 -34.75
CA GLU A 14 21.29 -200.48 -34.51
C GLU A 14 20.67 -201.49 -33.52
N LEU A 15 20.57 -202.75 -33.93
CA LEU A 15 20.25 -203.85 -33.02
C LEU A 15 21.55 -204.38 -32.42
N VAL A 16 21.84 -203.98 -31.17
CA VAL A 16 22.98 -204.50 -30.41
C VAL A 16 22.51 -205.69 -29.57
N VAL A 17 22.97 -206.89 -29.92
CA VAL A 17 22.78 -208.11 -29.14
C VAL A 17 24.05 -208.35 -28.33
N ARG A 18 24.00 -208.05 -27.03
CA ARG A 18 25.08 -208.33 -26.09
C ARG A 18 24.76 -209.56 -25.25
N LEU A 19 25.74 -210.47 -25.21
CA LEU A 19 25.75 -211.67 -24.39
C LEU A 19 26.99 -211.69 -23.51
N THR A 20 26.76 -212.00 -22.25
CA THR A 20 27.77 -212.19 -21.20
C THR A 20 27.36 -213.40 -20.38
N ASP A 21 28.32 -214.20 -19.92
CA ASP A 21 28.06 -215.25 -18.92
C ASP A 21 28.36 -214.69 -17.52
N GLU A 22 27.55 -215.04 -16.53
CA GLU A 22 27.79 -214.69 -15.12
C GLU A 22 28.89 -215.58 -14.49
N ARG A 23 29.26 -216.69 -15.15
CA ARG A 23 30.26 -217.67 -14.71
C ARG A 23 31.59 -217.56 -15.45
N ASP A 24 31.59 -217.01 -16.65
CA ASP A 24 32.79 -216.67 -17.41
C ASP A 24 32.80 -215.17 -17.72
N LEU A 25 33.53 -214.41 -16.88
CA LEU A 25 33.69 -212.96 -16.99
C LEU A 25 34.48 -212.53 -18.23
N PHE A 26 35.11 -213.46 -18.96
CA PHE A 26 35.78 -213.20 -20.24
C PHE A 26 34.89 -213.55 -21.45
N PHE A 27 33.77 -214.25 -21.26
CA PHE A 27 32.80 -214.48 -22.32
C PHE A 27 31.97 -213.22 -22.59
N LEU A 28 32.38 -212.45 -23.60
CA LEU A 28 31.60 -211.35 -24.18
C LEU A 28 31.40 -211.59 -25.68
N TYR A 29 30.17 -211.96 -26.06
CA TYR A 29 29.76 -211.96 -27.47
C TYR A 29 28.91 -210.72 -27.74
N THR A 30 29.30 -209.93 -28.75
CA THR A 30 28.55 -208.74 -29.19
C THR A 30 28.31 -208.84 -30.69
N LEU A 31 27.04 -208.98 -31.08
CA LEU A 31 26.62 -208.80 -32.47
C LEU A 31 25.94 -207.45 -32.61
N ARG A 32 26.27 -206.75 -33.69
CA ARG A 32 25.68 -205.48 -34.11
C ARG A 32 25.10 -205.68 -35.50
N LEU A 33 23.82 -205.36 -35.68
CA LEU A 33 23.14 -205.41 -36.98
C LEU A 33 22.58 -204.02 -37.27
N GLY A 34 23.02 -203.42 -38.39
CA GLY A 34 22.47 -202.17 -38.90
C GLY A 34 21.31 -202.38 -39.86
N GLU A 35 20.66 -201.29 -40.26
CA GLU A 35 19.52 -201.34 -41.21
C GLU A 35 19.91 -201.92 -42.59
N GLU A 36 21.18 -201.78 -42.99
CA GLU A 36 21.75 -202.38 -44.20
C GLU A 36 21.90 -203.91 -44.10
N ASP A 37 22.05 -204.45 -42.88
CA ASP A 37 22.18 -205.88 -42.60
C ASP A 37 20.81 -206.59 -42.55
N PHE A 38 19.71 -205.86 -42.33
CA PHE A 38 18.36 -206.46 -42.19
C PHE A 38 17.86 -207.15 -43.47
N GLN A 39 18.46 -206.89 -44.64
CA GLN A 39 18.17 -207.64 -45.87
C GLN A 39 18.95 -208.97 -45.96
N ARG A 40 19.98 -209.15 -45.12
CA ARG A 40 20.86 -210.33 -45.10
C ARG A 40 20.57 -211.23 -43.91
N PHE A 41 20.36 -210.67 -42.72
CA PHE A 41 20.20 -211.43 -41.49
C PHE A 41 18.74 -211.66 -41.10
N ILE A 42 18.39 -212.92 -40.82
CA ILE A 42 17.07 -213.36 -40.38
C ILE A 42 17.18 -213.92 -38.97
N LEU A 43 16.32 -213.45 -38.06
CA LEU A 43 16.14 -214.04 -36.73
C LEU A 43 15.16 -215.22 -36.83
N HIS A 44 15.70 -216.45 -36.76
CA HIS A 44 14.93 -217.68 -36.89
C HIS A 44 14.81 -218.41 -35.55
N PHE A 45 13.72 -218.15 -34.84
CA PHE A 45 13.38 -218.83 -33.59
C PHE A 45 12.66 -220.16 -33.87
N VAL A 46 13.34 -221.28 -33.62
CA VAL A 46 12.81 -222.64 -33.81
C VAL A 46 12.46 -223.23 -32.46
N SER A 47 11.17 -223.42 -32.18
CA SER A 47 10.74 -224.18 -31.00
C SER A 47 10.86 -225.68 -31.27
N GLN A 48 11.84 -226.35 -30.67
CA GLN A 48 11.96 -227.80 -30.74
C GLN A 48 11.04 -228.46 -29.70
N GLY A 49 9.89 -228.94 -30.18
CA GLY A 49 9.02 -229.82 -29.40
C GLY A 49 9.52 -231.26 -29.50
N SER A 50 9.80 -231.87 -28.34
CA SER A 50 9.99 -233.32 -28.25
C SER A 50 8.63 -234.01 -28.12
N TYR A 51 8.49 -235.21 -28.70
CA TYR A 51 7.35 -236.10 -28.45
C TYR A 51 7.54 -236.96 -27.18
N THR A 52 8.65 -236.78 -26.47
CA THR A 52 8.86 -237.26 -25.09
C THR A 52 8.78 -236.08 -24.11
N ASN A 53 8.47 -236.34 -22.83
CA ASN A 53 8.14 -235.34 -21.80
C ASN A 53 9.29 -234.41 -21.33
N GLU A 54 10.29 -234.15 -22.17
CA GLU A 54 11.34 -233.18 -21.90
C GLU A 54 10.91 -231.77 -22.31
N ARG A 55 11.34 -230.75 -21.55
CA ARG A 55 10.86 -229.36 -21.70
C ARG A 55 11.12 -228.83 -23.12
N THR A 56 10.11 -228.23 -23.73
CA THR A 56 10.22 -227.51 -25.01
C THR A 56 11.33 -226.46 -24.92
N THR A 57 12.34 -226.53 -25.80
CA THR A 57 13.42 -225.54 -25.86
C THR A 57 13.41 -224.79 -27.17
N GLY A 58 13.47 -223.46 -27.09
CA GLY A 58 13.51 -222.59 -28.26
C GLY A 58 14.94 -222.29 -28.68
N MET A 59 15.28 -222.52 -29.94
CA MET A 59 16.57 -222.18 -30.52
C MET A 59 16.44 -220.86 -31.28
N LEU A 60 16.92 -219.76 -30.72
CA LEU A 60 17.02 -218.49 -31.43
C LEU A 60 18.29 -218.49 -32.28
N ASN A 61 18.13 -218.61 -33.59
CA ASN A 61 19.22 -218.56 -34.54
C ASN A 61 19.29 -217.17 -35.18
N VAL A 62 20.50 -216.64 -35.35
CA VAL A 62 20.76 -215.48 -36.21
C VAL A 62 21.43 -216.00 -37.48
N ILE A 63 20.72 -215.92 -38.60
CA ILE A 63 21.09 -216.58 -39.85
C ILE A 63 21.31 -215.54 -40.95
N GLU A 64 22.52 -215.45 -41.49
CA GLU A 64 22.80 -214.67 -42.70
C GLU A 64 22.36 -215.47 -43.93
N THR A 65 21.70 -214.79 -44.86
CA THR A 65 21.20 -215.35 -46.12
C THR A 65 21.99 -214.74 -47.27
N ASN A 66 22.88 -215.55 -47.83
CA ASN A 66 23.65 -215.24 -49.03
C ASN A 66 23.02 -215.99 -50.23
N PRO A 67 23.02 -215.45 -51.46
CA PRO A 67 22.41 -216.11 -52.63
C PRO A 67 22.84 -217.57 -52.90
N PHE A 68 23.97 -218.00 -52.34
CA PHE A 68 24.48 -219.37 -52.49
C PHE A 68 24.34 -220.26 -51.22
N LYS A 69 24.05 -219.69 -50.03
CA LYS A 69 23.87 -220.45 -48.78
C LYS A 69 23.30 -219.60 -47.63
N HIS A 70 22.66 -220.26 -46.67
CA HIS A 70 22.38 -219.70 -45.35
C HIS A 70 23.51 -220.05 -44.37
N LEU A 71 23.88 -219.11 -43.47
CA LEU A 71 24.94 -219.27 -42.47
C LEU A 71 24.46 -218.83 -41.09
N THR A 72 24.41 -219.74 -40.12
CA THR A 72 24.07 -219.42 -38.73
C THR A 72 25.29 -218.86 -38.00
N HIS A 73 25.20 -217.61 -37.56
CA HIS A 73 26.27 -216.90 -36.82
C HIS A 73 26.17 -217.08 -35.30
N LEU A 74 24.94 -217.12 -34.78
CA LEU A 74 24.64 -217.30 -33.36
C LEU A 74 23.45 -218.26 -33.22
N SER A 75 23.51 -219.17 -32.26
CA SER A 75 22.41 -220.08 -31.92
C SER A 75 22.27 -220.15 -30.40
N LEU A 76 21.15 -219.67 -29.87
CA LEU A 76 20.88 -219.61 -28.42
C LEU A 76 19.76 -220.56 -28.03
N LYS A 77 20.05 -221.45 -27.08
CA LYS A 77 19.06 -222.38 -26.50
C LYS A 77 18.32 -221.73 -25.33
N PHE A 78 17.15 -221.17 -25.62
CA PHE A 78 16.20 -220.69 -24.60
C PHE A 78 15.52 -221.88 -23.92
N ILE A 79 15.57 -221.87 -22.60
CA ILE A 79 14.87 -222.79 -21.70
C ILE A 79 13.84 -221.94 -20.93
N PRO A 80 12.57 -222.35 -20.80
CA PRO A 80 11.62 -221.62 -19.97
C PRO A 80 12.11 -221.57 -18.52
N GLY A 81 12.16 -220.35 -17.97
CA GLY A 81 12.52 -220.12 -16.56
C GLY A 81 11.58 -220.86 -15.62
N THR A 82 12.08 -221.31 -14.48
CA THR A 82 11.27 -222.04 -13.51
C THR A 82 10.35 -221.09 -12.75
N ASP A 83 9.31 -221.64 -12.14
CA ASP A 83 8.41 -220.92 -11.23
C ASP A 83 9.17 -220.18 -10.10
N SER A 84 10.30 -220.74 -9.64
CA SER A 84 11.21 -220.10 -8.68
C SER A 84 11.86 -218.84 -9.25
N ASP A 85 12.31 -218.87 -10.52
CA ASP A 85 13.00 -217.75 -11.16
C ASP A 85 12.03 -216.58 -11.42
N VAL A 86 10.81 -216.91 -11.87
CA VAL A 86 9.73 -215.92 -12.08
C VAL A 86 9.29 -215.31 -10.75
N LYS A 87 9.10 -216.12 -9.70
CA LYS A 87 8.75 -215.62 -8.36
C LYS A 87 9.85 -214.75 -7.76
N LYS A 88 11.13 -215.12 -7.93
CA LYS A 88 12.26 -214.28 -7.52
C LYS A 88 12.23 -212.93 -8.23
N TYR A 89 12.14 -212.92 -9.57
CA TYR A 89 12.08 -211.69 -10.35
C TYR A 89 10.90 -210.78 -9.94
N LEU A 90 9.70 -211.35 -9.76
CA LEU A 90 8.53 -210.60 -9.29
C LEU A 90 8.69 -210.06 -7.85
N ALA A 91 9.35 -210.81 -6.96
CA ALA A 91 9.66 -210.35 -5.61
C ALA A 91 10.70 -209.22 -5.62
N ASP A 92 11.73 -209.31 -6.45
CA ASP A 92 12.75 -208.27 -6.63
C ASP A 92 12.14 -206.99 -7.23
N CYS A 93 11.25 -207.12 -8.23
CA CYS A 93 10.49 -205.98 -8.78
C CYS A 93 9.54 -205.35 -7.75
N LEU A 94 8.81 -206.16 -6.97
CA LEU A 94 7.92 -205.67 -5.92
C LEU A 94 8.69 -205.00 -4.78
N LYS A 95 9.89 -205.50 -4.46
CA LYS A 95 10.80 -204.86 -3.52
C LYS A 95 11.29 -203.52 -4.07
N GLN A 96 11.78 -203.47 -5.30
CA GLN A 96 12.23 -202.22 -5.94
C GLN A 96 11.10 -201.16 -5.99
N LEU A 97 9.86 -201.56 -6.26
CA LEU A 97 8.68 -200.68 -6.21
C LEU A 97 8.37 -200.18 -4.79
N LYS A 98 8.54 -201.01 -3.75
CA LYS A 98 8.39 -200.58 -2.35
C LYS A 98 9.50 -199.62 -1.92
N ASP A 99 10.76 -199.97 -2.23
CA ASP A 99 11.94 -199.19 -1.86
C ASP A 99 11.90 -197.80 -2.54
N THR A 100 11.52 -197.75 -3.83
CA THR A 100 11.33 -196.48 -4.55
C THR A 100 10.12 -195.69 -4.06
N ASN A 101 8.98 -196.33 -3.74
CA ASN A 101 7.84 -195.63 -3.17
C ASN A 101 8.15 -195.04 -1.78
N ALA A 102 8.86 -195.77 -0.92
CA ALA A 102 9.30 -195.28 0.39
C ALA A 102 10.26 -194.08 0.25
N LEU A 103 11.23 -194.15 -0.68
CA LEU A 103 12.12 -193.03 -0.98
C LEU A 103 11.36 -191.82 -1.55
N LEU A 104 10.35 -192.03 -2.39
CA LEU A 104 9.51 -190.95 -2.92
C LEU A 104 8.63 -190.33 -1.82
N GLN A 105 8.08 -191.11 -0.90
CA GLN A 105 7.34 -190.62 0.26
C GLN A 105 8.25 -189.79 1.18
N GLN A 106 9.44 -190.28 1.53
CA GLN A 106 10.41 -189.54 2.33
C GLN A 106 10.85 -188.23 1.65
N ARG A 107 11.07 -188.25 0.32
CA ARG A 107 11.40 -187.04 -0.44
C ARG A 107 10.23 -186.07 -0.53
N LEU A 108 8.99 -186.55 -0.63
CA LEU A 108 7.80 -185.71 -0.62
C LEU A 108 7.64 -185.02 0.75
N GLU A 109 7.72 -185.77 1.85
CA GLU A 109 7.65 -185.25 3.22
C GLU A 109 8.77 -184.25 3.52
N HIS A 110 10.00 -184.53 3.09
CA HIS A 110 11.12 -183.59 3.23
C HIS A 110 10.93 -182.31 2.37
N THR A 111 10.39 -182.44 1.16
CA THR A 111 10.13 -181.28 0.29
C THR A 111 8.97 -180.44 0.82
N ASP A 112 7.91 -181.07 1.32
CA ASP A 112 6.76 -180.38 1.91
C ASP A 112 7.15 -179.66 3.21
N THR A 113 7.96 -180.29 4.08
CA THR A 113 8.47 -179.63 5.30
C THR A 113 9.43 -178.46 5.00
N ASP A 114 10.35 -178.60 4.04
CA ASP A 114 11.23 -177.51 3.59
C ASP A 114 10.44 -176.36 2.94
N LEU A 115 9.46 -176.67 2.09
CA LEU A 115 8.61 -175.65 1.46
C LEU A 115 7.71 -174.93 2.47
N ASN A 116 7.07 -175.65 3.40
CA ASN A 116 6.26 -175.04 4.44
C ASN A 116 7.11 -174.20 5.41
N GLN A 117 8.32 -174.63 5.77
CA GLN A 117 9.24 -173.84 6.58
C GLN A 117 9.66 -172.54 5.86
N ARG A 118 10.00 -172.62 4.57
CA ARG A 118 10.33 -171.43 3.76
C ARG A 118 9.13 -170.51 3.57
N LEU A 119 7.94 -171.06 3.38
CA LEU A 119 6.69 -170.30 3.26
C LEU A 119 6.40 -169.54 4.56
N GLN A 120 6.55 -170.20 5.71
CA GLN A 120 6.41 -169.54 7.01
C GLN A 120 7.46 -168.43 7.20
N GLN A 121 8.74 -168.72 6.99
CA GLN A 121 9.82 -167.72 7.14
C GLN A 121 9.67 -166.52 6.22
N THR A 122 9.24 -166.74 4.97
CA THR A 122 8.97 -165.65 4.01
C THR A 122 7.72 -164.87 4.37
N GLN A 123 6.66 -165.51 4.87
CA GLN A 123 5.45 -164.84 5.36
C GLN A 123 5.71 -164.00 6.62
N GLU A 124 6.48 -164.53 7.58
CA GLU A 124 6.93 -163.81 8.78
C GLU A 124 7.77 -162.59 8.39
N THR A 125 8.77 -162.78 7.53
CA THR A 125 9.63 -161.69 7.02
C THR A 125 8.80 -160.63 6.28
N LEU A 126 7.87 -161.05 5.41
CA LEU A 126 6.98 -160.15 4.67
C LEU A 126 6.06 -159.36 5.62
N SER A 127 5.52 -159.99 6.67
CA SER A 127 4.70 -159.30 7.67
C SER A 127 5.51 -158.26 8.44
N SER A 128 6.74 -158.60 8.86
CA SER A 128 7.66 -157.67 9.52
C SER A 128 8.02 -156.48 8.62
N LYS A 129 8.33 -156.72 7.34
CA LYS A 129 8.63 -155.63 6.39
C LYS A 129 7.40 -154.81 5.99
N THR A 130 6.20 -155.38 6.05
CA THR A 130 4.95 -154.61 5.88
C THR A 130 4.75 -153.66 7.06
N ILE A 131 4.94 -154.14 8.29
CA ILE A 131 4.83 -153.32 9.51
C ILE A 131 5.91 -152.22 9.55
N GLU A 132 7.17 -152.53 9.23
CA GLU A 132 8.24 -151.53 9.10
C GLU A 132 7.90 -150.45 8.07
N LEU A 133 7.40 -150.86 6.89
CA LEU A 133 7.02 -149.94 5.83
C LEU A 133 5.85 -149.03 6.23
N ASP A 134 4.83 -149.57 6.90
CA ASP A 134 3.67 -148.80 7.34
C ASP A 134 3.99 -147.87 8.52
N ASN A 135 4.88 -148.30 9.44
CA ASN A 135 5.46 -147.42 10.45
C ASN A 135 6.22 -146.25 9.82
N HIS A 136 7.10 -146.50 8.84
CA HIS A 136 7.81 -145.42 8.15
C HIS A 136 6.87 -144.52 7.34
N LYS A 137 5.80 -145.03 6.71
CA LYS A 137 4.76 -144.18 6.09
C LYS A 137 4.10 -143.26 7.13
N ALA A 138 3.77 -143.78 8.31
CA ALA A 138 3.20 -143.01 9.39
C ALA A 138 4.17 -141.94 9.93
N GLU A 139 5.44 -142.28 10.15
CA GLU A 139 6.49 -141.34 10.55
C GLU A 139 6.70 -140.22 9.52
N TRP A 140 6.80 -140.56 8.23
CA TRP A 140 6.99 -139.56 7.17
C TRP A 140 5.74 -138.68 7.00
N SER A 141 4.54 -139.25 7.12
CA SER A 141 3.29 -138.47 7.15
C SER A 141 3.25 -137.52 8.36
N ALA A 142 3.61 -137.99 9.55
CA ALA A 142 3.67 -137.18 10.76
C ALA A 142 4.67 -136.02 10.61
N ARG A 143 5.91 -136.30 10.18
CA ARG A 143 6.95 -135.28 9.94
C ARG A 143 6.55 -134.27 8.86
N LEU A 144 5.92 -134.73 7.77
CA LEU A 144 5.43 -133.84 6.71
C LEU A 144 4.33 -132.91 7.21
N ASN A 145 3.40 -133.44 8.01
CA ASN A 145 2.32 -132.65 8.63
C ASN A 145 2.85 -131.68 9.69
N GLU A 146 3.80 -132.09 10.53
CA GLU A 146 4.48 -131.24 11.51
C GLU A 146 5.21 -130.08 10.83
N MET A 147 6.05 -130.36 9.82
CA MET A 147 6.75 -129.33 9.05
C MET A 147 5.79 -128.42 8.28
N SER A 148 4.70 -128.96 7.74
CA SER A 148 3.63 -128.16 7.09
C SER A 148 2.93 -127.23 8.09
N ALA A 149 2.59 -127.73 9.28
CA ALA A 149 1.96 -126.95 10.34
C ALA A 149 2.89 -125.86 10.89
N LYS A 150 4.16 -126.21 11.15
CA LYS A 150 5.20 -125.27 11.58
C LYS A 150 5.39 -124.15 10.56
N HIS A 151 5.59 -124.48 9.28
CA HIS A 151 5.75 -123.47 8.23
C HIS A 151 4.50 -122.58 8.08
N LYS A 152 3.29 -123.16 8.16
CA LYS A 152 2.03 -122.36 8.17
C LYS A 152 1.96 -121.41 9.36
N ASN A 153 2.38 -121.84 10.54
CA ASN A 153 2.39 -121.02 11.75
C ASN A 153 3.45 -119.89 11.66
N GLU A 154 4.68 -120.21 11.23
CA GLU A 154 5.73 -119.22 10.98
C GLU A 154 5.25 -118.16 9.97
N MET A 155 4.70 -118.59 8.83
CA MET A 155 4.10 -117.71 7.82
C MET A 155 2.88 -116.91 8.31
N ALA A 156 2.15 -117.39 9.31
CA ALA A 156 1.05 -116.64 9.94
C ALA A 156 1.61 -115.55 10.87
N THR A 157 2.53 -115.91 11.78
CA THR A 157 3.13 -114.95 12.73
C THR A 157 3.93 -113.85 12.01
N GLU A 158 4.60 -114.15 10.89
CA GLU A 158 5.35 -113.13 10.14
C GLU A 158 4.41 -112.18 9.37
N LYS A 159 3.27 -112.67 8.86
CA LYS A 159 2.21 -111.81 8.31
C LYS A 159 1.60 -110.92 9.39
N GLU A 160 1.36 -111.46 10.58
CA GLU A 160 0.82 -110.70 11.72
C GLU A 160 1.79 -109.59 12.16
N LYS A 161 3.08 -109.89 12.33
CA LYS A 161 4.12 -108.88 12.59
C LYS A 161 4.18 -107.81 11.50
N MET A 162 4.12 -108.20 10.22
CA MET A 162 4.16 -107.25 9.11
C MET A 162 2.94 -106.32 9.11
N LEU A 163 1.74 -106.86 9.33
CA LEU A 163 0.50 -106.08 9.46
C LEU A 163 0.52 -105.16 10.70
N GLN A 164 1.04 -105.63 11.83
CA GLN A 164 1.17 -104.83 13.05
C GLN A 164 2.19 -103.69 12.84
N MET A 165 3.34 -103.96 12.22
CA MET A 165 4.34 -102.95 11.87
C MET A 165 3.78 -101.92 10.87
N GLN A 166 3.03 -102.37 9.86
CA GLN A 166 2.37 -101.51 8.89
C GLN A 166 1.33 -100.60 9.57
N SER A 167 0.48 -101.14 10.44
CA SER A 167 -0.52 -100.38 11.20
C SER A 167 0.13 -99.36 12.13
N ASN A 168 1.18 -99.75 12.86
CA ASN A 168 1.94 -98.85 13.73
C ASN A 168 2.61 -97.72 12.93
N PHE A 169 3.15 -98.01 11.75
CA PHE A 169 3.73 -97.00 10.86
C PHE A 169 2.66 -96.03 10.32
N GLN A 170 1.51 -96.55 9.87
CA GLN A 170 0.38 -95.73 9.41
C GLN A 170 -0.18 -94.83 10.52
N GLN A 171 -0.38 -95.37 11.73
CA GLN A 171 -0.83 -94.60 12.89
C GLN A 171 0.17 -93.50 13.27
N LYS A 172 1.48 -93.78 13.22
CA LYS A 172 2.51 -92.76 13.42
C LYS A 172 2.47 -91.70 12.33
N GLN A 173 2.46 -92.08 11.06
CA GLN A 173 2.43 -91.15 9.94
C GLN A 173 1.20 -90.22 9.98
N GLU A 174 0.03 -90.76 10.32
CA GLU A 174 -1.21 -90.00 10.46
C GLU A 174 -1.20 -89.06 11.68
N ARG A 175 -0.51 -89.45 12.76
CA ARG A 175 -0.26 -88.57 13.91
C ARG A 175 0.71 -87.45 13.57
N ASP A 176 1.88 -87.78 13.02
CA ASP A 176 2.90 -86.82 12.63
C ASP A 176 2.34 -85.80 11.63
N ARG A 177 1.49 -86.24 10.69
CA ARG A 177 0.72 -85.38 9.77
C ARG A 177 -0.23 -84.44 10.52
N LYS A 178 -1.06 -84.95 11.44
CA LYS A 178 -2.01 -84.15 12.23
C LYS A 178 -1.33 -83.15 13.16
N ASP A 179 -0.19 -83.51 13.76
CA ASP A 179 0.55 -82.62 14.65
C ASP A 179 1.25 -81.51 13.84
N LEU A 180 1.76 -81.82 12.64
CA LEU A 180 2.30 -80.84 11.69
C LEU A 180 1.23 -79.90 11.11
N GLU A 181 0.06 -80.42 10.72
CA GLU A 181 -1.07 -79.61 10.25
C GLU A 181 -1.59 -78.67 11.34
N GLN A 182 -1.66 -79.13 12.59
CA GLN A 182 -1.99 -78.26 13.73
C GLN A 182 -0.93 -77.19 14.00
N ALA A 183 0.36 -77.49 13.81
CA ALA A 183 1.43 -76.52 13.94
C ALA A 183 1.33 -75.43 12.86
N HIS A 184 1.15 -75.81 11.59
CA HIS A 184 0.93 -74.85 10.50
C HIS A 184 -0.36 -74.03 10.70
N MET A 185 -1.46 -74.66 11.11
CA MET A 185 -2.72 -73.96 11.41
C MET A 185 -2.58 -72.90 12.51
N LYS A 186 -1.72 -73.13 13.52
CA LYS A 186 -1.39 -72.14 14.55
C LYS A 186 -0.54 -70.99 13.98
N ILE A 187 0.47 -71.29 13.17
CA ILE A 187 1.34 -70.30 12.53
C ILE A 187 0.53 -69.40 11.57
N VAL A 188 -0.33 -69.99 10.73
CA VAL A 188 -1.21 -69.26 9.80
C VAL A 188 -2.08 -68.28 10.58
N LYS A 189 -2.78 -68.72 11.64
CA LYS A 189 -3.62 -67.83 12.46
C LYS A 189 -2.86 -66.71 13.17
N GLN A 190 -1.61 -66.95 13.57
CA GLN A 190 -0.73 -65.91 14.13
C GLN A 190 -0.32 -64.89 13.06
N LEU A 191 -0.04 -65.33 11.84
CA LEU A 191 0.28 -64.44 10.72
C LEU A 191 -0.95 -63.65 10.26
N GLU A 192 -2.14 -64.26 10.23
CA GLU A 192 -3.42 -63.62 9.92
C GLU A 192 -3.77 -62.52 10.94
N SER A 193 -3.66 -62.82 12.25
CA SER A 193 -3.86 -61.81 13.31
C SER A 193 -2.90 -60.62 13.14
N ARG A 194 -1.62 -60.91 12.91
CA ARG A 194 -0.60 -59.87 12.75
C ARG A 194 -0.78 -59.06 11.46
N LEU A 195 -1.30 -59.67 10.39
CA LEU A 195 -1.70 -58.95 9.18
C LEU A 195 -2.84 -57.97 9.50
N TYR A 196 -3.89 -58.44 10.15
CA TYR A 196 -5.04 -57.63 10.54
C TYR A 196 -4.66 -56.45 11.48
N GLU A 197 -3.76 -56.70 12.43
CA GLU A 197 -3.17 -55.67 13.30
C GLU A 197 -2.40 -54.61 12.50
N PHE A 198 -1.58 -55.03 11.52
CA PHE A 198 -0.84 -54.10 10.65
C PHE A 198 -1.74 -53.36 9.66
N GLU A 199 -2.77 -53.99 9.10
CA GLU A 199 -3.78 -53.36 8.23
C GLU A 199 -4.56 -52.28 9.00
N GLY A 200 -5.01 -52.61 10.21
CA GLY A 200 -5.64 -51.66 11.13
C GLY A 200 -4.73 -50.48 11.46
N SER A 201 -3.50 -50.74 11.87
CA SER A 201 -2.52 -49.69 12.17
C SER A 201 -2.18 -48.81 10.96
N ASN A 202 -2.07 -49.39 9.76
CA ASN A 202 -1.78 -48.65 8.53
C ASN A 202 -2.95 -47.75 8.12
N LYS A 203 -4.19 -48.22 8.29
CA LYS A 203 -5.39 -47.39 8.13
C LYS A 203 -5.41 -46.23 9.11
N ASP A 204 -5.17 -46.50 10.39
CA ASP A 204 -5.13 -45.49 11.46
C ASP A 204 -4.08 -44.39 11.19
N LEU A 205 -2.88 -44.78 10.73
CA LEU A 205 -1.82 -43.86 10.32
C LEU A 205 -2.21 -43.05 9.07
N THR A 206 -2.90 -43.67 8.12
CA THR A 206 -3.40 -43.01 6.89
C THR A 206 -4.48 -41.97 7.22
N ASP A 207 -5.43 -42.28 8.10
CA ASP A 207 -6.47 -41.34 8.53
C ASP A 207 -5.88 -40.18 9.35
N ARG A 208 -4.86 -40.44 10.19
CA ARG A 208 -4.09 -39.39 10.90
C ARG A 208 -3.33 -38.50 9.93
N LYS A 209 -2.67 -39.08 8.91
CA LYS A 209 -1.98 -38.34 7.84
C LYS A 209 -2.94 -37.39 7.11
N TYR A 210 -4.08 -37.88 6.62
CA TYR A 210 -5.02 -37.03 5.87
C TYR A 210 -5.60 -35.89 6.73
N LYS A 211 -5.85 -36.13 8.02
CA LYS A 211 -6.26 -35.07 8.96
C LYS A 211 -5.17 -34.01 9.10
N ALA A 212 -3.91 -34.40 9.32
CA ALA A 212 -2.78 -33.48 9.41
C ALA A 212 -2.55 -32.70 8.10
N GLU A 213 -2.62 -33.35 6.94
CA GLU A 213 -2.51 -32.70 5.62
C GLU A 213 -3.65 -31.72 5.34
N SER A 214 -4.84 -31.93 5.91
CA SER A 214 -5.96 -30.98 5.86
C SER A 214 -5.66 -29.75 6.72
N SER A 215 -5.28 -29.95 8.00
CA SER A 215 -4.91 -28.84 8.90
C SER A 215 -3.71 -28.04 8.40
N ILE A 216 -2.71 -28.67 7.76
CA ILE A 216 -1.58 -27.97 7.13
C ILE A 216 -2.05 -27.09 5.97
N ARG A 217 -3.02 -27.53 5.16
CA ARG A 217 -3.60 -26.71 4.08
C ARG A 217 -4.40 -25.53 4.64
N GLU A 218 -5.21 -25.76 5.66
CA GLU A 218 -5.98 -24.71 6.33
C GLU A 218 -5.06 -23.64 6.97
N LEU A 219 -4.05 -24.08 7.71
CA LEU A 219 -3.08 -23.18 8.36
C LEU A 219 -2.24 -22.40 7.35
N LYS A 220 -1.83 -23.01 6.23
CA LYS A 220 -1.15 -22.28 5.14
C LYS A 220 -2.06 -21.22 4.50
N SER A 221 -3.34 -21.52 4.30
CA SER A 221 -4.31 -20.54 3.79
C SER A 221 -4.47 -19.35 4.75
N LYS A 222 -4.65 -19.62 6.05
CA LYS A 222 -4.74 -18.59 7.09
C LYS A 222 -3.46 -17.76 7.24
N LEU A 223 -2.29 -18.38 7.10
CA LEU A 223 -1.01 -17.67 7.10
C LEU A 223 -0.94 -16.70 5.91
N SER A 224 -1.24 -17.17 4.70
CA SER A 224 -1.22 -16.34 3.48
C SER A 224 -2.17 -15.13 3.58
N SER A 225 -3.38 -15.31 4.13
CA SER A 225 -4.32 -14.18 4.31
C SER A 225 -3.82 -13.17 5.34
N LEU A 226 -3.24 -13.63 6.47
CA LEU A 226 -2.66 -12.75 7.48
C LEU A 226 -1.39 -12.03 6.99
N GLU A 227 -0.60 -12.67 6.13
CA GLU A 227 0.58 -12.05 5.49
C GLU A 227 0.15 -10.93 4.52
N GLU A 228 -0.92 -11.13 3.73
CA GLU A 228 -1.50 -10.06 2.90
C GLU A 228 -2.10 -8.92 3.74
N GLU A 229 -2.84 -9.23 4.81
CA GLU A 229 -3.42 -8.23 5.71
C GLU A 229 -2.34 -7.39 6.41
N HIS A 230 -1.29 -8.04 6.92
CA HIS A 230 -0.12 -7.36 7.48
C HIS A 230 0.60 -6.49 6.43
N LEU A 231 0.72 -6.97 5.18
CA LEU A 231 1.29 -6.17 4.09
C LEU A 231 0.43 -4.94 3.76
N ARG A 232 -0.91 -5.09 3.70
CA ARG A 232 -1.86 -3.99 3.51
C ARG A 232 -1.76 -2.96 4.64
N ALA A 233 -1.81 -3.39 5.90
CA ALA A 233 -1.67 -2.52 7.07
C ALA A 233 -0.30 -1.80 7.12
N LYS A 234 0.78 -2.47 6.70
CA LYS A 234 2.12 -1.88 6.60
C LYS A 234 2.21 -0.79 5.51
N GLN A 235 1.54 -1.00 4.36
CA GLN A 235 1.44 0.01 3.30
C GLN A 235 0.60 1.22 3.75
N GLU A 236 -0.53 0.98 4.42
CA GLU A 236 -1.38 2.02 4.99
C GLU A 236 -0.64 2.86 6.04
N LEU A 237 0.05 2.21 6.99
CA LEU A 237 0.90 2.89 7.97
C LEU A 237 2.01 3.73 7.31
N GLN A 238 2.58 3.27 6.20
CA GLN A 238 3.58 4.04 5.45
C GLN A 238 2.95 5.22 4.70
N SER A 239 1.71 5.10 4.24
CA SER A 239 0.94 6.19 3.62
C SER A 239 0.58 7.26 4.66
N LEU A 240 0.00 6.85 5.79
CA LEU A 240 -0.37 7.74 6.90
C LEU A 240 0.86 8.47 7.48
N ARG A 241 2.02 7.81 7.58
CA ARG A 241 3.27 8.47 7.98
C ARG A 241 3.70 9.55 6.99
N LYS A 242 3.59 9.32 5.67
CA LYS A 242 3.87 10.34 4.65
C LYS A 242 2.91 11.51 4.75
N GLN A 243 1.61 11.24 4.84
CA GLN A 243 0.58 12.28 5.03
C GLN A 243 0.84 13.11 6.28
N ASN A 244 1.19 12.48 7.40
CA ASN A 244 1.51 13.19 8.64
C ASN A 244 2.76 14.09 8.49
N THR A 245 3.81 13.64 7.78
CA THR A 245 4.97 14.52 7.49
C THR A 245 4.64 15.66 6.53
N THR A 246 3.68 15.47 5.61
CA THR A 246 3.17 16.57 4.77
C THR A 246 2.39 17.58 5.61
N LEU A 247 1.42 17.13 6.41
CA LEU A 247 0.61 17.99 7.29
C LEU A 247 1.47 18.76 8.30
N ASP A 248 2.51 18.14 8.87
CA ASP A 248 3.46 18.81 9.77
C ASP A 248 4.24 19.92 9.04
N SER A 249 4.67 19.68 7.80
CA SER A 249 5.32 20.71 6.97
C SER A 249 4.38 21.85 6.55
N GLU A 250 3.11 21.54 6.25
CA GLU A 250 2.07 22.53 5.96
C GLU A 250 1.72 23.36 7.19
N TYR A 251 1.64 22.73 8.37
CA TYR A 251 1.42 23.40 9.65
C TYR A 251 2.55 24.40 9.96
N HIS A 252 3.82 23.98 9.83
CA HIS A 252 4.97 24.86 10.03
C HIS A 252 4.98 26.05 9.05
N GLU A 253 4.54 25.87 7.79
CA GLU A 253 4.46 26.97 6.83
C GLU A 253 3.26 27.91 7.12
N GLN A 254 2.12 27.37 7.56
CA GLN A 254 1.00 28.18 8.05
C GLN A 254 1.37 28.95 9.32
N GLU A 255 2.14 28.38 10.24
CA GLU A 255 2.60 29.08 11.44
C GLU A 255 3.59 30.22 11.09
N LYS A 256 4.51 30.01 10.14
CA LYS A 256 5.34 31.10 9.58
C LYS A 256 4.45 32.21 9.02
N LEU A 257 3.44 31.87 8.21
CA LEU A 257 2.53 32.85 7.62
C LEU A 257 1.72 33.61 8.67
N ILE A 258 1.19 32.92 9.70
CA ILE A 258 0.49 33.51 10.84
C ILE A 258 1.42 34.48 11.58
N ASN A 259 2.67 34.11 11.84
CA ASN A 259 3.62 34.96 12.55
C ASN A 259 4.09 36.16 11.69
N GLN A 260 4.23 36.00 10.38
CA GLN A 260 4.42 37.13 9.45
C GLN A 260 3.21 38.08 9.45
N MET A 261 1.98 37.56 9.43
CA MET A 261 0.76 38.38 9.45
C MET A 261 0.57 39.08 10.80
N ARG A 262 0.85 38.41 11.93
CA ARG A 262 0.90 39.03 13.27
C ARG A 262 1.91 40.19 13.31
N THR A 263 3.10 40.00 12.73
CA THR A 263 4.13 41.07 12.67
C THR A 263 3.65 42.25 11.83
N LYS A 264 3.07 42.01 10.65
CA LYS A 264 2.47 43.07 9.81
C LYS A 264 1.33 43.80 10.52
N LEU A 265 0.48 43.06 11.22
CA LEU A 265 -0.66 43.60 11.96
C LEU A 265 -0.19 44.51 13.10
N ALA A 266 0.79 44.06 13.91
CA ALA A 266 1.37 44.89 14.97
C ALA A 266 2.07 46.16 14.45
N VAL A 267 2.73 46.09 13.28
CA VAL A 267 3.29 47.28 12.61
C VAL A 267 2.18 48.24 12.15
N LEU A 268 1.09 47.73 11.57
CA LEU A 268 -0.04 48.55 11.14
C LEU A 268 -0.83 49.14 12.32
N GLU A 269 -0.97 48.43 13.43
CA GLU A 269 -1.55 48.94 14.68
C GLU A 269 -0.70 50.07 15.26
N GLN A 270 0.62 49.93 15.27
CA GLN A 270 1.53 50.99 15.71
C GLN A 270 1.51 52.19 14.75
N GLU A 271 1.51 51.97 13.42
CA GLU A 271 1.31 53.04 12.44
C GLU A 271 -0.02 53.78 12.63
N MET A 272 -1.11 53.07 12.90
CA MET A 272 -2.42 53.66 13.17
C MET A 272 -2.37 54.51 14.43
N LYS A 273 -1.81 53.98 15.52
CA LYS A 273 -1.62 54.70 16.79
C LYS A 273 -0.76 55.95 16.64
N ASP A 274 0.29 55.90 15.82
CA ASP A 274 1.14 57.07 15.55
C ASP A 274 0.44 58.11 14.66
N LYS A 275 -0.43 57.67 13.73
CA LYS A 275 -1.33 58.56 12.97
C LYS A 275 -2.40 59.18 13.88
N GLU A 276 -2.98 58.43 14.82
CA GLU A 276 -3.91 58.95 15.83
C GLU A 276 -3.22 59.98 16.74
N ASN A 277 -2.03 59.69 17.24
CA ASN A 277 -1.20 60.63 18.01
C ASN A 277 -0.88 61.92 17.22
N LEU A 278 -0.64 61.81 15.91
CA LEU A 278 -0.39 62.95 15.04
C LEU A 278 -1.67 63.77 14.77
N ILE A 279 -2.80 63.09 14.55
CA ILE A 279 -4.12 63.72 14.36
C ILE A 279 -4.54 64.45 15.63
N ALA A 280 -4.36 63.85 16.81
CA ALA A 280 -4.61 64.49 18.11
C ALA A 280 -3.80 65.80 18.24
N LYS A 281 -2.48 65.74 18.08
CA LYS A 281 -1.60 66.93 18.09
C LYS A 281 -1.99 67.98 17.05
N SER A 282 -2.40 67.55 15.86
CA SER A 282 -2.86 68.46 14.79
C SER A 282 -4.22 69.07 15.11
N SER A 283 -5.09 68.37 15.85
CA SER A 283 -6.39 68.86 16.33
C SER A 283 -6.21 69.84 17.50
N ASP A 284 -5.29 69.56 18.42
CA ASP A 284 -4.93 70.46 19.53
C ASP A 284 -4.32 71.77 18.99
N LEU A 285 -3.42 71.67 18.00
CA LEU A 285 -2.85 72.83 17.32
C LEU A 285 -3.92 73.61 16.54
N LEU A 286 -4.80 72.93 15.79
CA LEU A 286 -5.92 73.57 15.09
C LEU A 286 -6.89 74.25 16.06
N GLY A 287 -7.14 73.66 17.23
CA GLY A 287 -7.91 74.28 18.31
C GLY A 287 -7.23 75.54 18.85
N SER A 288 -5.92 75.49 19.06
CA SER A 288 -5.12 76.67 19.46
C SER A 288 -5.15 77.79 18.42
N GLU A 289 -5.05 77.46 17.14
CA GLU A 289 -5.17 78.41 16.03
C GLU A 289 -6.60 78.96 15.88
N GLN A 290 -7.65 78.14 16.09
CA GLN A 290 -9.04 78.61 16.14
C GLN A 290 -9.31 79.52 17.34
N ASP A 291 -8.68 79.26 18.48
CA ASP A 291 -8.76 80.11 19.68
C ASP A 291 -7.99 81.43 19.54
N GLN A 292 -6.83 81.42 18.88
CA GLN A 292 -6.12 82.63 18.48
C GLN A 292 -6.93 83.43 17.45
N LYS A 293 -7.43 82.78 16.39
CA LYS A 293 -8.30 83.38 15.38
C LYS A 293 -9.53 84.03 16.03
N ARG A 294 -10.20 83.34 16.96
CA ARG A 294 -11.34 83.87 17.70
C ARG A 294 -10.98 85.12 18.52
N LYS A 295 -9.84 85.13 19.21
CA LYS A 295 -9.34 86.33 19.91
C LYS A 295 -9.06 87.50 18.95
N TYR A 296 -8.50 87.23 17.76
CA TYR A 296 -8.28 88.26 16.75
C TYR A 296 -9.60 88.76 16.12
N GLU A 297 -10.61 87.90 15.97
CA GLU A 297 -11.96 88.28 15.52
C GLU A 297 -12.70 89.09 16.59
N GLU A 298 -12.56 88.75 17.87
CA GLU A 298 -13.06 89.51 19.02
C GLU A 298 -12.37 90.88 19.15
N GLU A 299 -11.04 90.96 18.99
CA GLU A 299 -10.34 92.25 18.97
C GLU A 299 -10.76 93.08 17.76
N LEU A 300 -10.84 92.47 16.57
CA LEU A 300 -11.25 93.16 15.34
C LEU A 300 -12.67 93.73 15.45
N ASP A 301 -13.63 92.97 15.97
CA ASP A 301 -14.97 93.50 16.25
C ASP A 301 -14.95 94.61 17.31
N GLY A 302 -14.11 94.48 18.35
CA GLY A 302 -13.83 95.56 19.29
C GLY A 302 -13.31 96.85 18.61
N ARG A 303 -12.37 96.73 17.66
CA ARG A 303 -11.87 97.84 16.84
C ARG A 303 -12.95 98.42 15.92
N VAL A 304 -13.81 97.58 15.34
CA VAL A 304 -14.95 98.02 14.50
C VAL A 304 -15.98 98.78 15.34
N ARG A 305 -16.34 98.30 16.52
CA ARG A 305 -17.23 99.00 17.47
C ARG A 305 -16.65 100.36 17.90
N GLU A 306 -15.36 100.43 18.20
CA GLU A 306 -14.70 101.69 18.57
C GLU A 306 -14.61 102.67 17.38
N LYS A 307 -14.30 102.17 16.17
CA LYS A 307 -14.38 102.97 14.93
C LYS A 307 -15.79 103.54 14.73
N GLN A 308 -16.83 102.72 14.88
CA GLN A 308 -18.23 103.17 14.78
C GLN A 308 -18.58 104.22 15.85
N ARG A 309 -18.05 104.08 17.07
CA ARG A 309 -18.23 105.07 18.16
C ARG A 309 -17.56 106.41 17.81
N LEU A 310 -16.37 106.38 17.21
CA LEU A 310 -15.65 107.57 16.77
C LEU A 310 -16.35 108.24 15.57
N GLU A 311 -16.82 107.47 14.58
CA GLU A 311 -17.62 107.97 13.46
C GLU A 311 -18.91 108.63 13.93
N ASN A 312 -19.61 108.03 14.90
CA ASN A 312 -20.81 108.62 15.49
C ASN A 312 -20.51 109.94 16.24
N LYS A 313 -19.35 110.05 16.91
CA LYS A 313 -18.90 111.32 17.52
C LYS A 313 -18.57 112.39 16.48
N VAL A 314 -17.89 112.03 15.39
CA VAL A 314 -17.58 112.95 14.28
C VAL A 314 -18.87 113.44 13.63
N LYS A 315 -19.84 112.55 13.41
CA LYS A 315 -21.16 112.91 12.90
C LYS A 315 -21.90 113.90 13.82
N ALA A 316 -21.95 113.63 15.11
CA ALA A 316 -22.57 114.53 16.09
C ALA A 316 -21.91 115.92 16.12
N MET A 317 -20.57 115.99 16.07
CA MET A 317 -19.86 117.27 15.96
C MET A 317 -20.13 118.00 14.63
N SER A 318 -20.32 117.27 13.53
CA SER A 318 -20.73 117.84 12.25
C SER A 318 -22.16 118.39 12.28
N GLU A 319 -23.07 117.76 13.03
CA GLU A 319 -24.45 118.22 13.22
C GLU A 319 -24.51 119.48 14.11
N GLU A 320 -23.65 119.58 15.14
CA GLU A 320 -23.45 120.82 15.92
C GLU A 320 -22.86 121.96 15.06
N LEU A 321 -21.85 121.67 14.22
CA LEU A 321 -21.27 122.63 13.29
C LEU A 321 -22.29 123.15 12.26
N MET A 322 -23.20 122.29 11.79
CA MET A 322 -24.31 122.67 10.91
C MET A 322 -25.24 123.68 11.60
N LYS A 323 -25.66 123.43 12.85
CA LYS A 323 -26.46 124.40 13.63
C LYS A 323 -25.73 125.74 13.80
N GLY A 324 -24.42 125.70 14.07
CA GLY A 324 -23.58 126.90 14.15
C GLY A 324 -23.62 127.73 12.86
N ASN A 325 -23.50 127.07 11.71
CA ASN A 325 -23.58 127.72 10.39
C ASN A 325 -24.98 128.30 10.07
N GLU A 326 -26.05 127.68 10.55
CA GLU A 326 -27.41 128.24 10.43
C GLU A 326 -27.61 129.50 11.28
N ILE A 327 -27.07 129.51 12.51
CA ILE A 327 -27.08 130.70 13.38
C ILE A 327 -26.28 131.85 12.74
N ILE A 328 -25.12 131.56 12.15
CA ILE A 328 -24.30 132.54 11.42
C ILE A 328 -25.08 133.12 10.22
N LYS A 329 -25.76 132.28 9.42
CA LYS A 329 -26.63 132.74 8.32
C LYS A 329 -27.73 133.69 8.81
N LYS A 330 -28.33 133.41 9.97
CA LYS A 330 -29.41 134.21 10.55
C LYS A 330 -28.92 135.60 10.97
N LEU A 331 -27.81 135.67 11.70
CA LEU A 331 -27.15 136.92 12.10
C LEU A 331 -26.67 137.75 10.89
N GLN A 332 -26.15 137.11 9.85
CA GLN A 332 -25.79 137.79 8.59
C GLN A 332 -26.99 138.40 7.86
N GLY A 333 -28.19 137.82 7.99
CA GLY A 333 -29.43 138.41 7.49
C GLY A 333 -29.85 139.66 8.27
N GLU A 334 -29.76 139.61 9.59
CA GLU A 334 -30.10 140.72 10.49
C GLU A 334 -29.18 141.94 10.26
N ILE A 335 -27.86 141.71 10.12
CA ILE A 335 -26.88 142.77 9.81
C ILE A 335 -27.23 143.53 8.52
N LYS A 336 -27.69 142.83 7.46
CA LYS A 336 -28.13 143.47 6.21
C LYS A 336 -29.36 144.36 6.41
N ASN A 337 -30.33 143.93 7.23
CA ASN A 337 -31.51 144.72 7.57
C ASN A 337 -31.16 146.00 8.36
N TYR A 338 -30.21 145.94 9.28
CA TYR A 338 -29.73 147.13 9.99
C TYR A 338 -28.99 148.11 9.04
N HIS A 339 -28.19 147.60 8.11
CA HIS A 339 -27.54 148.44 7.07
C HIS A 339 -28.56 149.19 6.19
N ALA A 340 -29.67 148.55 5.81
CA ALA A 340 -30.74 149.20 5.05
C ALA A 340 -31.41 150.34 5.84
N LYS A 341 -31.71 150.13 7.13
CA LYS A 341 -32.28 151.16 8.01
C LYS A 341 -31.34 152.36 8.23
N ILE A 342 -30.03 152.13 8.32
CA ILE A 342 -29.03 153.20 8.48
C ILE A 342 -28.97 154.08 7.22
N LYS A 343 -28.95 153.50 6.01
CA LYS A 343 -28.94 154.30 4.76
C LYS A 343 -30.12 155.26 4.66
N LEU A 344 -31.34 154.76 4.93
CA LEU A 344 -32.55 155.59 4.88
C LEU A 344 -32.51 156.74 5.91
N ARG A 345 -31.95 156.49 7.10
CA ARG A 345 -31.82 157.51 8.16
C ARG A 345 -30.81 158.60 7.81
N ASN A 346 -29.68 158.24 7.21
CA ASN A 346 -28.68 159.22 6.74
C ASN A 346 -29.22 160.08 5.59
N GLN A 347 -30.00 159.49 4.68
CA GLN A 347 -30.55 160.19 3.51
C GLN A 347 -31.55 161.28 3.91
N ILE A 348 -32.37 161.02 4.94
CA ILE A 348 -33.28 162.01 5.54
C ILE A 348 -32.51 163.14 6.24
N ALA A 349 -31.39 162.84 6.91
CA ALA A 349 -30.57 163.86 7.57
C ALA A 349 -29.99 164.87 6.56
N THR A 350 -29.47 164.40 5.42
CA THR A 350 -28.91 165.27 4.38
C THR A 350 -29.92 166.22 3.72
N GLU A 351 -31.22 165.90 3.71
CA GLU A 351 -32.24 166.85 3.23
C GLU A 351 -32.60 167.90 4.31
N GLN A 352 -32.55 167.53 5.59
CA GLN A 352 -32.82 168.47 6.70
C GLN A 352 -31.65 169.45 6.92
N GLU A 353 -30.41 169.01 6.78
CA GLU A 353 -29.22 169.89 6.81
C GLU A 353 -29.25 170.95 5.69
N LYS A 354 -29.71 170.55 4.49
CA LYS A 354 -29.85 171.48 3.36
C LYS A 354 -30.88 172.58 3.63
N LEU A 355 -32.05 172.21 4.18
CA LEU A 355 -33.13 173.15 4.48
C LEU A 355 -32.75 174.14 5.62
N LEU A 356 -31.89 173.71 6.55
CA LEU A 356 -31.30 174.59 7.57
C LEU A 356 -30.30 175.59 6.95
N GLY A 357 -29.40 175.11 6.08
CA GLY A 357 -28.42 175.97 5.40
C GLY A 357 -29.06 177.13 4.62
N ASP A 358 -30.16 176.87 3.91
CA ASP A 358 -30.92 177.91 3.19
C ASP A 358 -31.54 178.96 4.14
N LYS A 359 -31.79 178.63 5.42
CA LYS A 359 -32.33 179.55 6.43
C LYS A 359 -31.26 180.29 7.22
N ASP A 360 -30.12 179.66 7.51
CA ASP A 360 -28.98 180.33 8.14
C ASP A 360 -28.36 181.39 7.21
N HIS A 361 -28.35 181.14 5.89
CA HIS A 361 -27.84 182.12 4.91
C HIS A 361 -28.71 183.39 4.83
N GLU A 362 -30.01 183.28 5.10
CA GLU A 362 -30.95 184.41 5.16
C GLU A 362 -30.82 185.19 6.49
N LEU A 363 -30.55 184.48 7.60
CA LEU A 363 -30.29 185.07 8.91
C LEU A 363 -28.97 185.84 8.99
N GLU A 364 -27.88 185.30 8.44
CA GLU A 364 -26.56 185.94 8.54
C GLU A 364 -26.48 187.23 7.73
N LYS A 365 -27.19 187.30 6.59
CA LYS A 365 -27.34 188.54 5.80
C LYS A 365 -28.00 189.66 6.63
N LEU A 366 -29.09 189.37 7.33
CA LEU A 366 -29.78 190.32 8.21
C LEU A 366 -28.93 190.74 9.43
N ARG A 367 -28.00 189.89 9.89
CA ARG A 367 -27.02 190.25 10.93
C ARG A 367 -25.95 191.20 10.43
N GLN A 368 -25.50 191.04 9.17
CA GLN A 368 -24.43 191.86 8.59
C GLN A 368 -24.87 193.32 8.39
N ASP A 369 -26.12 193.55 7.97
CA ASP A 369 -26.73 194.89 7.85
C ASP A 369 -26.95 195.55 9.23
N LEU A 370 -27.27 194.76 10.27
CA LEU A 370 -27.44 195.24 11.64
C LEU A 370 -26.08 195.60 12.28
N ALA A 371 -25.03 194.79 12.04
CA ALA A 371 -23.69 195.03 12.56
C ALA A 371 -23.03 196.29 11.98
N THR A 372 -23.17 196.52 10.66
CA THR A 372 -22.66 197.72 9.99
C THR A 372 -23.32 199.00 10.50
N THR A 373 -24.65 199.00 10.61
CA THR A 373 -25.44 200.13 11.17
C THR A 373 -25.10 200.42 12.63
N LYS A 374 -24.71 199.40 13.41
CA LYS A 374 -24.33 199.55 14.82
C LYS A 374 -22.93 200.12 15.03
N ASN A 375 -22.00 199.92 14.10
CA ASN A 375 -20.64 200.47 14.18
C ASN A 375 -20.57 201.96 13.84
N THR A 376 -21.34 202.44 12.86
CA THR A 376 -21.38 203.88 12.52
C THR A 376 -21.96 204.72 13.67
N LEU A 377 -22.97 204.20 14.38
CA LEU A 377 -23.52 204.83 15.59
C LEU A 377 -22.52 204.91 16.74
N LYS A 378 -21.59 203.95 16.86
CA LYS A 378 -20.59 203.96 17.93
C LYS A 378 -19.47 204.98 17.67
N THR A 379 -19.01 205.07 16.43
CA THR A 379 -17.88 205.95 16.07
C THR A 379 -18.19 207.42 16.36
N THR A 380 -19.44 207.85 16.17
CA THR A 380 -19.89 209.23 16.45
C THR A 380 -20.20 209.52 17.94
N ASP A 381 -20.37 208.49 18.78
CA ASP A 381 -20.42 208.64 20.25
C ASP A 381 -19.02 208.79 20.86
N ASP A 382 -18.06 207.98 20.38
CA ASP A 382 -16.66 208.03 20.83
C ASP A 382 -15.96 209.36 20.43
N GLU A 383 -16.35 209.98 19.30
CA GLU A 383 -15.89 211.33 18.91
C GLU A 383 -16.49 212.44 19.79
N ASN A 384 -17.77 212.35 20.17
CA ASN A 384 -18.42 213.30 21.08
C ASN A 384 -17.73 213.33 22.46
N LYS A 385 -17.41 212.16 23.04
CA LYS A 385 -16.68 212.08 24.32
C LYS A 385 -15.31 212.75 24.25
N LYS A 386 -14.54 212.50 23.19
CA LYS A 386 -13.20 213.07 23.01
C LYS A 386 -13.18 214.59 22.94
N LEU A 387 -14.22 215.23 22.39
CA LEU A 387 -14.33 216.69 22.39
C LEU A 387 -14.67 217.25 23.78
N SER A 388 -15.49 216.52 24.56
CA SER A 388 -15.83 216.91 25.94
C SER A 388 -14.62 216.86 26.88
N GLU A 389 -13.83 215.79 26.85
CA GLU A 389 -12.66 215.61 27.74
C GLU A 389 -11.53 216.63 27.46
N ASN A 390 -11.35 217.04 26.21
CA ASN A 390 -10.36 218.05 25.83
C ASN A 390 -10.73 219.47 26.28
N LEU A 391 -12.02 219.79 26.42
CA LEU A 391 -12.45 221.09 26.95
C LEU A 391 -12.20 221.17 28.46
N GLU A 392 -12.58 220.14 29.22
CA GLU A 392 -12.43 220.12 30.69
C GLU A 392 -10.96 220.13 31.14
N THR A 393 -10.08 219.41 30.42
CA THR A 393 -8.62 219.45 30.67
C THR A 393 -8.00 220.81 30.35
N THR A 394 -8.56 221.57 29.40
CA THR A 394 -8.12 222.94 29.10
C THR A 394 -8.57 223.94 30.19
N ILE A 395 -9.79 223.76 30.72
CA ILE A 395 -10.31 224.56 31.85
C ILE A 395 -9.43 224.39 33.09
N LYS A 396 -9.02 223.16 33.43
CA LYS A 396 -8.10 222.91 34.56
C LYS A 396 -6.77 223.65 34.44
N LYS A 397 -6.12 223.57 33.27
CA LYS A 397 -4.82 224.21 33.02
C LYS A 397 -4.86 225.73 33.06
N LEU A 398 -6.01 226.36 32.79
CA LEU A 398 -6.16 227.80 32.90
C LEU A 398 -6.33 228.27 34.35
N GLU A 399 -6.96 227.48 35.22
CA GLU A 399 -7.09 227.81 36.64
C GLU A 399 -5.74 227.65 37.39
N GLU A 400 -4.91 226.68 36.98
CA GLU A 400 -3.52 226.55 37.44
C GLU A 400 -2.67 227.80 37.06
N SER A 401 -2.89 228.36 35.86
CA SER A 401 -2.21 229.59 35.41
C SER A 401 -2.54 230.83 36.28
N LYS A 402 -3.78 230.94 36.78
CA LYS A 402 -4.17 232.01 37.71
C LYS A 402 -3.44 231.93 39.06
N GLN A 403 -3.17 230.74 39.56
CA GLN A 403 -2.42 230.55 40.82
C GLN A 403 -0.94 230.91 40.65
N LEU A 404 -0.34 230.53 39.50
CA LEU A 404 1.09 230.74 39.25
C LEU A 404 1.46 232.23 39.05
N LEU A 405 0.65 232.99 38.31
CA LEU A 405 0.91 234.43 38.13
C LEU A 405 0.68 235.23 39.43
N LYS A 406 -0.12 234.72 40.36
CA LYS A 406 -0.29 235.32 41.70
C LYS A 406 0.87 235.01 42.66
N THR A 407 1.66 233.96 42.41
CA THR A 407 2.89 233.69 43.17
C THR A 407 4.11 234.46 42.62
N ASN A 408 4.10 234.84 41.34
CA ASN A 408 5.12 235.72 40.74
C ASN A 408 5.02 237.20 41.16
N GLU A 409 4.02 237.58 41.96
CA GLU A 409 3.79 238.94 42.46
C GLU A 409 4.99 239.50 43.28
N ASN A 410 5.74 238.64 43.99
CA ASN A 410 6.54 239.09 45.14
C ASN A 410 8.07 238.84 45.09
N VAL A 411 8.61 238.15 44.09
CA VAL A 411 10.01 237.63 44.16
C VAL A 411 11.08 238.56 43.56
N ILE A 412 10.82 239.28 42.47
CA ILE A 412 11.88 239.98 41.71
C ILE A 412 11.98 241.49 42.00
N ASN A 413 11.04 242.07 42.78
CA ASN A 413 11.17 243.44 43.30
C ASN A 413 12.43 243.65 44.20
N TRP A 414 13.10 242.58 44.64
CA TRP A 414 14.29 242.65 45.49
C TRP A 414 15.64 242.72 44.74
N LEU A 415 15.73 242.23 43.49
CA LEU A 415 16.99 242.26 42.70
C LEU A 415 17.19 243.56 41.90
N ASN A 416 16.55 244.65 42.33
CA ASN A 416 16.58 245.95 41.64
C ASN A 416 17.73 246.86 42.12
N LYS A 417 18.90 246.30 42.47
CA LYS A 417 20.06 247.09 42.92
C LYS A 417 21.41 246.37 42.76
N GLN A 418 22.16 246.79 41.73
CA GLN A 418 23.45 246.24 41.27
C GLN A 418 23.39 244.77 40.78
N ILE A 419 23.84 244.40 39.58
CA ILE A 419 24.38 245.12 38.41
C ILE A 419 23.73 244.40 37.20
N ASN A 420 23.05 245.03 36.23
CA ASN A 420 22.99 246.42 35.78
C ASN A 420 24.31 247.00 35.25
N GLU A 421 24.92 246.27 34.32
CA GLU A 421 25.78 246.71 33.20
C GLU A 421 26.16 245.41 32.42
N THR A 422 25.97 245.26 31.10
CA THR A 422 25.66 246.23 30.04
C THR A 422 24.82 245.64 28.89
N GLN A 423 24.03 246.52 28.26
CA GLN A 423 23.78 246.63 26.80
C GLN A 423 23.05 245.54 25.98
N MET A 424 21.97 245.99 25.32
CA MET A 424 21.56 245.68 23.92
C MET A 424 21.09 244.23 23.60
N THR A 425 20.19 243.94 22.65
CA THR A 425 19.39 244.78 21.73
C THR A 425 18.05 244.08 21.34
N HIS A 426 17.06 244.88 20.96
CA HIS A 426 16.12 244.70 19.82
C HIS A 426 15.86 243.33 19.11
N GLN A 427 14.57 243.14 18.74
CA GLN A 427 14.02 242.81 17.39
C GLN A 427 13.57 241.37 16.95
N ARG A 428 12.28 241.28 16.56
CA ARG A 428 11.68 240.88 15.24
C ARG A 428 11.45 239.42 14.74
N LEU A 429 10.26 239.28 14.10
CA LEU A 429 9.90 238.70 12.76
C LEU A 429 9.61 237.18 12.50
N GLY A 430 8.44 236.96 11.85
CA GLY A 430 8.17 236.01 10.72
C GLY A 430 7.74 234.55 11.02
N THR A 431 7.18 233.74 10.09
CA THR A 431 6.47 233.91 8.78
C THR A 431 5.95 232.53 8.23
N PHE A 432 5.01 232.49 7.25
CA PHE A 432 4.96 231.58 6.05
C PHE A 432 4.02 230.30 5.91
N GLU A 433 3.19 230.29 4.83
CA GLU A 433 2.74 229.22 3.84
C GLU A 433 1.81 227.96 4.07
N MET A 434 1.68 227.07 3.03
CA MET A 434 0.50 226.26 2.52
C MET A 434 0.93 225.20 1.43
N PRO A 435 0.14 224.58 0.48
CA PRO A 435 -1.20 223.88 0.43
C PRO A 435 -1.29 222.50 -0.37
N GLY A 436 -2.45 221.81 -0.44
CA GLY A 436 -2.88 220.86 -1.54
C GLY A 436 -3.02 219.34 -1.24
N ALA A 437 -3.49 218.39 -2.11
CA ALA A 437 -4.39 218.39 -3.31
C ALA A 437 -4.70 216.95 -3.90
N THR A 438 -5.67 216.80 -4.85
CA THR A 438 -5.93 215.67 -5.84
C THR A 438 -6.79 214.40 -5.48
N SER A 439 -7.29 213.63 -6.51
CA SER A 439 -8.07 212.33 -6.44
C SER A 439 -8.42 211.69 -7.83
N LYS A 440 -8.85 210.37 -7.93
CA LYS A 440 -9.74 209.68 -8.98
C LYS A 440 -9.56 208.12 -9.23
N PHE A 441 -10.62 207.46 -9.79
CA PHE A 441 -10.72 206.26 -10.73
C PHE A 441 -11.33 204.83 -10.36
N ARG A 442 -11.38 203.83 -11.30
CA ARG A 442 -12.48 202.81 -11.61
C ARG A 442 -11.92 201.36 -12.01
N PRO A 443 -12.57 200.27 -12.61
CA PRO A 443 -13.99 199.81 -12.92
C PRO A 443 -14.42 198.25 -12.97
N THR A 444 -15.75 197.92 -12.85
CA THR A 444 -16.64 196.89 -13.57
C THR A 444 -16.46 195.31 -13.68
N GLY A 445 -17.58 194.50 -13.69
CA GLY A 445 -17.71 193.08 -14.22
C GLY A 445 -19.05 192.26 -13.93
N ASN A 446 -19.45 191.21 -14.73
CA ASN A 446 -20.80 190.48 -14.71
C ASN A 446 -20.83 188.90 -15.02
N ALA A 447 -21.91 188.16 -14.61
CA ALA A 447 -22.79 187.14 -15.36
C ALA A 447 -22.66 185.53 -15.44
N VAL A 448 -23.79 184.80 -15.12
CA VAL A 448 -24.52 183.50 -15.55
C VAL A 448 -24.05 181.97 -15.66
N HIS A 449 -24.99 181.02 -15.30
CA HIS A 449 -25.48 179.71 -15.90
C HIS A 449 -24.99 178.19 -15.64
N ASN A 450 -25.96 177.27 -15.33
CA ASN A 450 -26.32 175.87 -15.84
C ASN A 450 -25.65 174.43 -15.58
N TYR A 451 -26.52 173.40 -15.30
CA TYR A 451 -26.65 171.93 -15.71
C TYR A 451 -25.72 170.68 -15.34
N SER A 452 -26.36 169.45 -15.23
CA SER A 452 -25.92 168.02 -15.56
C SER A 452 -25.03 167.11 -14.61
N THR A 453 -24.84 165.75 -14.75
CA THR A 453 -25.67 164.48 -14.96
C THR A 453 -24.87 163.11 -14.74
N SER A 454 -25.55 161.91 -14.69
CA SER A 454 -25.09 160.48 -15.04
C SER A 454 -24.29 159.54 -14.04
N SER A 455 -24.13 158.18 -14.16
CA SER A 455 -24.96 157.00 -14.67
C SER A 455 -24.32 155.53 -14.56
N TYR A 456 -25.10 154.47 -14.20
CA TYR A 456 -25.09 152.97 -14.55
C TYR A 456 -23.97 151.88 -14.25
N GLY A 457 -24.33 150.56 -14.38
CA GLY A 457 -23.50 149.30 -14.44
C GLY A 457 -24.16 148.03 -13.77
N SER A 458 -23.79 146.71 -13.87
CA SER A 458 -23.05 145.79 -14.82
C SER A 458 -23.22 144.26 -14.42
N ALA A 459 -22.80 143.21 -15.20
CA ALA A 459 -22.99 141.73 -14.93
C ALA A 459 -22.02 140.72 -15.69
N GLY A 460 -22.07 139.36 -15.48
CA GLY A 460 -21.26 138.30 -16.21
C GLY A 460 -21.46 136.79 -15.83
N SER A 461 -20.95 135.78 -16.61
CA SER A 461 -21.25 134.30 -16.49
C SER A 461 -20.28 133.25 -17.20
N HIS A 462 -20.62 131.91 -17.20
CA HIS A 462 -20.19 130.74 -18.06
C HIS A 462 -19.27 129.53 -17.57
N THR A 463 -18.82 128.59 -18.47
CA THR A 463 -18.81 127.07 -18.32
C THR A 463 -17.57 126.23 -18.84
N ASP A 464 -17.54 124.86 -18.65
CA ASP A 464 -17.14 123.71 -19.59
C ASP A 464 -16.02 122.57 -19.34
N SER A 465 -16.32 121.32 -19.82
CA SER A 465 -15.57 120.20 -20.56
C SER A 465 -14.45 119.11 -20.14
N HIS A 466 -14.66 117.81 -20.56
CA HIS A 466 -13.83 116.73 -21.30
C HIS A 466 -12.71 115.65 -20.84
N HIS A 467 -12.86 114.35 -21.28
CA HIS A 467 -11.95 113.36 -22.06
C HIS A 467 -11.09 112.07 -21.57
N TYR A 468 -11.18 110.95 -22.36
CA TYR A 468 -10.38 109.69 -22.83
C TYR A 468 -9.37 108.66 -22.14
N ASN A 469 -9.69 107.32 -22.19
CA ASN A 469 -9.14 106.03 -22.86
C ASN A 469 -7.70 105.31 -22.80
N SER A 470 -7.67 103.93 -22.93
CA SER A 470 -6.63 102.93 -23.46
C SER A 470 -5.61 102.17 -22.50
N GLY A 471 -4.95 100.97 -22.71
CA GLY A 471 -5.04 99.77 -23.64
C GLY A 471 -3.80 98.76 -23.75
N VAL A 472 -3.96 97.47 -24.21
CA VAL A 472 -3.00 96.46 -24.86
C VAL A 472 -2.07 95.43 -24.08
N GLY A 473 -1.85 94.16 -24.58
CA GLY A 473 -0.61 93.29 -24.35
C GLY A 473 -0.67 91.70 -24.29
N VAL A 474 0.31 90.91 -24.84
CA VAL A 474 0.52 89.38 -24.84
C VAL A 474 1.97 88.99 -25.41
N PRO A 475 2.52 87.74 -25.74
CA PRO A 475 2.11 86.27 -25.78
C PRO A 475 3.20 85.14 -25.44
N ARG A 476 3.01 83.84 -25.86
CA ARG A 476 3.98 82.68 -26.17
C ARG A 476 4.60 81.74 -25.06
N ASN A 477 5.06 80.45 -25.26
CA ASN A 477 4.85 79.32 -26.25
C ASN A 477 5.49 77.90 -25.85
N TYR A 478 4.78 76.76 -26.03
CA TYR A 478 5.08 75.34 -26.55
C TYR A 478 6.49 74.63 -26.62
N PRO A 479 6.69 73.30 -27.03
CA PRO A 479 5.84 72.06 -27.25
C PRO A 479 6.42 70.60 -26.93
N ASN A 480 5.65 69.51 -27.26
CA ASN A 480 6.03 68.13 -27.77
C ASN A 480 6.51 66.97 -26.84
N ARG A 481 6.52 65.63 -27.15
CA ARG A 481 5.78 64.58 -27.99
C ARG A 481 6.60 63.22 -27.88
N GLN A 482 6.23 61.95 -28.23
CA GLN A 482 5.02 61.10 -28.41
C GLN A 482 5.41 59.56 -28.46
N PRO A 483 4.49 58.55 -28.45
CA PRO A 483 4.77 57.08 -28.24
C PRO A 483 4.58 56.11 -29.45
N GLN A 484 4.88 54.80 -29.31
CA GLN A 484 4.41 53.70 -30.21
C GLN A 484 4.16 52.30 -29.55
N VAL A 485 3.68 51.29 -30.32
CA VAL A 485 2.90 50.08 -29.90
C VAL A 485 3.14 48.84 -30.82
N VAL A 486 2.63 47.64 -30.47
CA VAL A 486 2.49 46.35 -31.25
C VAL A 486 3.72 45.39 -31.20
N GLY A 487 3.62 44.04 -31.16
CA GLY A 487 2.49 43.11 -30.91
C GLY A 487 2.71 41.64 -31.38
N SER A 488 1.77 40.74 -31.01
CA SER A 488 1.39 39.43 -31.62
C SER A 488 2.27 38.14 -31.61
N GLN A 489 1.62 37.05 -31.15
CA GLN A 489 1.54 35.67 -31.72
C GLN A 489 2.46 34.49 -31.30
N GLN A 490 1.99 33.28 -31.67
CA GLN A 490 2.22 31.94 -31.11
C GLN A 490 3.26 31.11 -31.90
N THR A 491 3.74 29.98 -31.34
CA THR A 491 3.49 28.61 -31.87
C THR A 491 4.12 27.50 -31.00
N THR A 492 3.74 26.25 -31.25
CA THR A 492 4.16 25.04 -30.50
C THR A 492 5.21 24.19 -31.25
N LYS A 493 5.92 23.31 -30.55
CA LYS A 493 6.52 22.08 -31.10
C LYS A 493 6.81 21.02 -30.03
N LYS A 494 6.94 19.76 -30.46
CA LYS A 494 6.98 18.54 -29.63
C LYS A 494 7.95 17.54 -30.28
N ILE A 495 8.96 17.03 -29.56
CA ILE A 495 9.95 16.06 -30.07
C ILE A 495 10.32 15.02 -29.00
N ILE A 496 10.27 13.74 -29.40
CA ILE A 496 10.73 12.47 -28.76
C ILE A 496 11.05 11.56 -29.97
N PRO A 497 12.22 10.88 -30.11
CA PRO A 497 12.39 9.51 -29.57
C PRO A 497 13.86 9.02 -29.31
N THR A 498 14.01 7.70 -29.15
CA THR A 498 15.24 6.85 -28.98
C THR A 498 15.81 6.79 -27.54
N ASP A 499 16.42 5.68 -27.08
CA ASP A 499 16.80 4.43 -27.77
C ASP A 499 16.63 3.13 -26.92
N ASN A 500 17.07 1.98 -27.45
CA ASN A 500 16.84 0.59 -27.01
C ASN A 500 17.94 -0.01 -26.11
N SER A 501 17.57 -1.08 -25.37
CA SER A 501 18.35 -2.32 -25.07
C SER A 501 17.38 -3.25 -24.30
N GLN A 502 16.89 -4.40 -24.78
CA GLN A 502 17.57 -5.66 -25.12
C GLN A 502 18.49 -6.22 -24.03
N ASP A 503 18.07 -7.32 -23.40
CA ASP A 503 18.90 -8.52 -23.25
C ASP A 503 18.04 -9.80 -23.09
N LEU A 504 18.61 -11.01 -23.21
CA LEU A 504 17.85 -12.20 -23.67
C LEU A 504 18.34 -13.57 -23.11
N ILE A 505 17.50 -14.62 -23.27
CA ILE A 505 17.75 -16.09 -23.28
C ILE A 505 18.22 -16.85 -22.00
N ILE A 506 17.45 -17.88 -21.57
CA ILE A 506 17.79 -19.35 -21.60
C ILE A 506 16.88 -20.18 -20.65
N THR A 507 16.43 -21.34 -21.15
CA THR A 507 15.79 -22.44 -20.42
C THR A 507 16.72 -23.65 -20.30
N GLN A 508 16.57 -24.50 -19.27
CA GLN A 508 16.89 -25.92 -19.41
C GLN A 508 16.23 -26.85 -18.36
N ASP A 509 15.94 -28.07 -18.80
CA ASP A 509 15.54 -29.23 -17.98
C ASP A 509 16.64 -29.72 -17.04
N ASN A 510 16.26 -30.50 -16.01
CA ASN A 510 16.80 -31.85 -15.89
C ASN A 510 15.97 -32.81 -15.02
N SER A 511 16.02 -34.09 -15.37
CA SER A 511 15.37 -35.20 -14.68
C SER A 511 16.39 -36.02 -13.87
N LYS A 512 15.96 -36.66 -12.77
CA LYS A 512 16.60 -37.90 -12.30
C LYS A 512 15.69 -38.75 -11.41
N LYS A 513 15.73 -40.07 -11.66
CA LYS A 513 15.18 -41.13 -10.80
C LYS A 513 16.19 -41.49 -9.71
N SER A 514 15.69 -42.12 -8.63
CA SER A 514 16.38 -43.20 -7.90
C SER A 514 15.33 -44.13 -7.26
N GLN A 515 15.68 -45.41 -7.12
CA GLN A 515 14.86 -46.46 -6.47
C GLN A 515 15.75 -47.35 -5.58
N GLN A 516 15.08 -48.12 -4.71
CA GLN A 516 15.48 -49.43 -4.17
C GLN A 516 16.54 -49.54 -3.06
N THR A 517 16.33 -50.60 -2.25
CA THR A 517 17.19 -51.27 -1.25
C THR A 517 17.66 -50.39 -0.07
N THR A 518 17.53 -50.84 1.17
CA THR A 518 17.53 -52.24 1.66
C THR A 518 16.19 -52.67 2.26
#